data_AF-K1WSL0-F1
#
_entry.id   AF-K1WSL0-F1
#
_cell.length_a   1.000
_cell.length_b   1.000
_cell.length_c   1.000
_cell.angle_alpha   90.00
_cell.angle_beta   90.00
_cell.angle_gamma   90.00
#
_symmetry.space_group_name_H-M   'P 1'
#
loop_
_entity.id
_entity.type
_entity.pdbx_description
1 polymer ?
#
loop_
_entity_poly.entity_id
_entity_poly.type
_entity_poly.pdbx_seq_one_letter_code
_entity_poly.pdbx_strand_id
1 'polypeptide(L)'
;MPICVECRHPVKALYTDYSGADDKSSGHGVRLTVCKNCGRFCDKYVEHDHVVLFIDLVLIKPQPSIIRLGILLLLFDVYLTWARIERQTSTAPPTADNNFLRLAAQPIVFQYVFFLALCALSYLAFHLSIRFLTSSPFSPLVLSGLIPRYTRPNSVSTALLVSSSTKLFPILMVIWEYDVPAAARSLGWAVVANNVEALKILLDCGYGTAAILATVGAISRWMVGRGILWVVGLDGVDTVGESGVAADGKALWALLEMGREWGGRLGLG
;
A
#
# COMPACT_ATOMS: atom_id res chain seq x y z
N MET A 1 16.51 6.28 -28.49
CA MET A 1 16.29 5.43 -29.68
C MET A 1 15.30 4.36 -29.29
N PRO A 2 14.16 4.22 -29.99
CA PRO A 2 13.20 3.17 -29.66
C PRO A 2 13.78 1.78 -29.96
N ILE A 3 13.40 0.79 -29.16
CA ILE A 3 13.81 -0.61 -29.31
C ILE A 3 12.57 -1.48 -29.44
N CYS A 4 12.66 -2.57 -30.20
CA CYS A 4 11.58 -3.55 -30.24
C CYS A 4 11.52 -4.31 -28.92
N VAL A 5 10.36 -4.37 -28.26
CA VAL A 5 10.19 -5.05 -26.96
C VAL A 5 10.40 -6.56 -27.05
N GLU A 6 10.13 -7.14 -28.22
CA GLU A 6 10.24 -8.59 -28.47
C GLU A 6 11.68 -9.07 -28.66
N CYS A 7 12.52 -8.30 -29.37
CA CYS A 7 13.85 -8.75 -29.78
C CYS A 7 14.99 -7.78 -29.46
N ARG A 8 14.71 -6.65 -28.80
CA ARG A 8 15.66 -5.60 -28.41
C ARG A 8 16.45 -4.97 -29.56
N HIS A 9 16.04 -5.21 -30.81
CA HIS A 9 16.67 -4.58 -31.97
C HIS A 9 16.28 -3.08 -32.03
N PRO A 10 17.25 -2.17 -32.27
CA PRO A 10 16.97 -0.75 -32.40
C PRO A 10 16.10 -0.47 -33.63
N VAL A 11 15.08 0.38 -33.45
CA VAL A 11 14.15 0.76 -34.50
C VAL A 11 14.08 2.29 -34.62
N LYS A 12 13.68 2.79 -35.79
CA LYS A 12 13.61 4.24 -36.04
C LYS A 12 12.37 4.89 -35.40
N ALA A 13 11.25 4.18 -35.40
CA ALA A 13 9.99 4.59 -34.80
C ALA A 13 9.19 3.36 -34.34
N LEU A 14 8.36 3.51 -33.29
CA LEU A 14 7.45 2.45 -32.81
C LEU A 14 6.10 2.49 -33.50
N TYR A 15 5.67 3.67 -33.94
CA TYR A 15 4.42 3.89 -34.66
C TYR A 15 4.59 5.00 -35.71
N THR A 16 3.66 5.05 -36.67
CA THR A 16 3.56 6.12 -37.65
C THR A 16 2.18 6.77 -37.55
N ASP A 17 2.18 8.09 -37.35
CA ASP A 17 0.96 8.90 -37.37
C ASP A 17 0.62 9.30 -38.81
N TYR A 18 -0.63 9.07 -39.20
CA TYR A 18 -1.19 9.62 -40.42
C TYR A 18 -2.06 10.82 -40.06
N SER A 19 -1.61 12.02 -40.43
CA SER A 19 -2.28 13.30 -40.17
C SER A 19 -3.50 13.56 -41.07
N GLY A 20 -4.23 12.52 -41.48
CA GLY A 20 -5.18 12.58 -42.59
C GLY A 20 -6.60 12.07 -42.32
N ALA A 21 -6.98 11.84 -41.06
CA ALA A 21 -8.34 11.39 -40.73
C ALA A 21 -8.89 12.20 -39.55
N ASP A 22 -9.31 13.43 -39.83
CA ASP A 22 -10.02 14.32 -38.89
C ASP A 22 -11.51 13.98 -38.74
N ASP A 23 -11.91 12.72 -38.98
CA ASP A 23 -13.26 12.26 -38.66
C ASP A 23 -13.31 11.78 -37.21
N LYS A 24 -13.90 12.63 -36.35
CA LYS A 24 -14.11 12.43 -34.89
C LYS A 24 -14.83 11.12 -34.50
N SER A 25 -15.26 10.28 -35.43
CA SER A 25 -15.94 9.00 -35.19
C SER A 25 -15.02 7.78 -35.34
N SER A 26 -13.84 7.91 -35.95
CA SER A 26 -12.87 6.83 -36.11
C SER A 26 -11.50 7.35 -35.63
N GLY A 27 -11.08 6.90 -34.45
CA GLY A 27 -9.95 7.44 -33.69
C GLY A 27 -8.64 7.64 -34.47
N HIS A 28 -7.74 8.44 -33.89
CA HIS A 28 -6.39 8.72 -34.41
C HIS A 28 -5.77 7.49 -35.09
N GLY A 29 -5.54 7.59 -36.41
CA GLY A 29 -4.99 6.52 -37.23
C GLY A 29 -3.51 6.28 -36.98
N VAL A 30 -3.18 5.70 -35.83
CA VAL A 30 -1.83 5.28 -35.47
C VAL A 30 -1.60 3.85 -35.99
N ARG A 31 -0.59 3.65 -36.83
CA ARG A 31 -0.19 2.30 -37.28
C ARG A 31 1.09 1.87 -36.58
N LEU A 32 1.04 0.72 -35.90
CA LEU A 32 2.20 0.13 -35.23
C LEU A 32 3.26 -0.30 -36.25
N THR A 33 4.52 0.00 -35.95
CA THR A 33 5.66 -0.39 -36.79
C THR A 33 5.96 -1.87 -36.58
N VAL A 34 6.20 -2.59 -37.68
CA VAL A 34 6.64 -4.00 -37.64
C VAL A 34 8.16 -4.06 -37.60
N CYS A 35 8.71 -4.83 -36.68
CA CYS A 35 10.16 -4.99 -36.53
C CYS A 35 10.74 -5.79 -37.71
N LYS A 36 11.80 -5.26 -38.33
CA LYS A 36 12.49 -5.92 -39.44
C LYS A 36 13.24 -7.20 -39.05
N ASN A 37 13.54 -7.37 -37.76
CA ASN A 37 14.32 -8.51 -37.27
C ASN A 37 13.42 -9.69 -36.86
N CYS A 38 12.37 -9.45 -36.08
CA CYS A 38 11.49 -10.53 -35.58
C CYS A 38 10.13 -10.62 -36.27
N GLY A 39 9.77 -9.68 -37.15
CA GLY A 39 8.49 -9.66 -37.86
C GLY A 39 7.25 -9.38 -36.99
N ARG A 40 7.43 -9.14 -35.68
CA ARG A 40 6.36 -8.76 -34.76
C ARG A 40 6.22 -7.24 -34.68
N PHE A 41 5.08 -6.74 -34.19
CA PHE A 41 4.93 -5.32 -33.87
C PHE A 41 5.97 -4.88 -32.84
N CYS A 42 6.61 -3.75 -33.09
CA CYS A 42 7.74 -3.26 -32.29
C CYS A 42 7.37 -3.05 -30.82
N ASP A 43 6.15 -2.57 -30.58
CA ASP A 43 5.54 -2.41 -29.26
C ASP A 43 4.01 -2.41 -29.42
N LYS A 44 3.34 -3.46 -28.92
CA LYS A 44 1.87 -3.58 -28.98
C LYS A 44 1.18 -2.65 -27.97
N TYR A 45 1.87 -2.27 -26.89
CA TYR A 45 1.27 -1.57 -25.77
C TYR A 45 1.07 -0.07 -26.02
N VAL A 46 1.58 0.45 -27.14
CA VAL A 46 1.37 1.84 -27.59
C VAL A 46 -0.12 2.19 -27.73
N GLU A 47 -0.98 1.22 -28.07
CA GLU A 47 -2.43 1.43 -28.17
C GLU A 47 -3.11 1.61 -26.80
N HIS A 48 -2.47 1.13 -25.74
CA HIS A 48 -2.92 1.27 -24.35
C HIS A 48 -2.26 2.48 -23.67
N ASP A 49 -2.16 3.59 -24.41
CA ASP A 49 -1.51 4.83 -23.97
C ASP A 49 -2.02 5.30 -22.60
N HIS A 50 -3.31 5.14 -22.29
CA HIS A 50 -3.85 5.46 -20.96
C HIS A 50 -3.25 4.64 -19.80
N VAL A 51 -2.91 3.37 -20.03
CA VAL A 51 -2.32 2.49 -19.00
C VAL A 51 -0.84 2.80 -18.83
N VAL A 52 -0.12 3.04 -19.93
CA VAL A 52 1.29 3.42 -19.92
C VAL A 52 1.46 4.83 -19.35
N LEU A 53 0.61 5.80 -19.73
CA LEU A 53 0.54 7.12 -19.13
C LEU A 53 0.19 7.07 -17.64
N PHE A 54 -0.67 6.14 -17.19
CA PHE A 54 -0.96 5.97 -15.77
C PHE A 54 0.27 5.45 -15.02
N ILE A 55 0.96 4.44 -15.57
CA ILE A 55 2.21 3.90 -15.02
C ILE A 55 3.30 4.98 -14.99
N ASP A 56 3.45 5.76 -16.06
CA ASP A 56 4.42 6.87 -16.15
C ASP A 56 4.02 8.08 -15.29
N LEU A 57 2.73 8.40 -15.12
CA LEU A 57 2.27 9.43 -14.16
C LEU A 57 2.55 9.00 -12.72
N VAL A 58 2.36 7.72 -12.42
CA VAL A 58 2.70 7.11 -11.14
C VAL A 58 4.22 7.08 -10.94
N LEU A 59 4.99 6.85 -12.00
CA LEU A 59 6.45 6.70 -11.92
C LEU A 59 7.26 8.02 -12.05
N ILE A 60 6.76 9.09 -12.69
CA ILE A 60 7.65 10.19 -13.15
C ILE A 60 7.29 11.63 -12.70
N LYS A 61 6.06 12.04 -12.32
CA LYS A 61 5.82 13.48 -11.98
C LYS A 61 5.60 13.80 -10.50
N PRO A 62 6.44 14.62 -9.84
CA PRO A 62 6.64 14.47 -8.39
C PRO A 62 5.84 15.39 -7.46
N GLN A 63 5.01 16.35 -7.90
CA GLN A 63 4.63 17.45 -6.96
C GLN A 63 3.13 17.78 -6.77
N PRO A 64 2.25 17.90 -7.78
CA PRO A 64 0.81 18.13 -7.54
C PRO A 64 -0.01 16.84 -7.33
N SER A 65 0.56 15.68 -7.63
CA SER A 65 -0.10 14.36 -7.59
C SER A 65 -0.03 13.68 -6.23
N ILE A 66 0.90 14.04 -5.35
CA ILE A 66 1.11 13.33 -4.07
C ILE A 66 -0.07 13.54 -3.11
N ILE A 67 -0.62 14.74 -3.04
CA ILE A 67 -1.82 15.00 -2.22
C ILE A 67 -3.01 14.23 -2.78
N ARG A 68 -3.16 14.19 -4.12
CA ARG A 68 -4.21 13.41 -4.78
C ARG A 68 -4.05 11.90 -4.54
N LEU A 69 -2.82 11.39 -4.61
CA LEU A 69 -2.48 10.00 -4.28
C LEU A 69 -2.76 9.71 -2.81
N GLY A 70 -2.42 10.62 -1.90
CA GLY A 70 -2.69 10.49 -0.48
C GLY A 70 -4.18 10.47 -0.16
N ILE A 71 -4.98 11.35 -0.79
CA ILE A 71 -6.43 11.34 -0.69
C ILE A 71 -7.00 10.03 -1.24
N LEU A 72 -6.52 9.58 -2.41
CA LEU A 72 -6.96 8.31 -3.01
C LEU A 72 -6.66 7.12 -2.10
N LEU A 73 -5.44 7.02 -1.55
CA LEU A 73 -5.05 5.97 -0.62
C LEU A 73 -5.87 6.01 0.68
N LEU A 74 -6.17 7.20 1.19
CA LEU A 74 -7.01 7.38 2.37
C LEU A 74 -8.46 6.93 2.11
N LEU A 75 -9.06 7.38 0.99
CA LEU A 75 -10.41 6.98 0.60
C LEU A 75 -10.51 5.47 0.38
N PHE A 76 -9.47 4.87 -0.19
CA PHE A 76 -9.42 3.43 -0.37
C PHE A 76 -9.35 2.67 0.96
N ASP A 77 -8.56 3.18 1.91
CA ASP A 77 -8.48 2.65 3.27
C ASP A 77 -9.83 2.75 4.00
N VAL A 78 -10.54 3.88 3.83
CA VAL A 78 -11.92 4.07 4.35
C VAL A 78 -12.87 3.06 3.73
N TYR A 79 -12.84 2.90 2.41
CA TYR A 79 -13.71 1.96 1.69
C TYR A 79 -13.50 0.52 2.15
N LEU A 80 -12.25 0.05 2.20
CA LEU A 80 -11.95 -1.31 2.63
C LEU A 80 -12.32 -1.55 4.10
N THR A 81 -12.13 -0.54 4.96
CA THR A 81 -12.45 -0.62 6.39
C THR A 81 -13.95 -0.73 6.59
N TRP A 82 -14.71 0.12 5.92
CA TRP A 82 -16.16 0.06 5.90
C TRP A 82 -16.67 -1.28 5.36
N ALA A 83 -16.20 -1.71 4.18
CA ALA A 83 -16.67 -2.93 3.52
C ALA A 83 -16.41 -4.19 4.36
N ARG A 84 -15.32 -4.23 5.14
CA ARG A 84 -15.03 -5.35 6.04
C ARG A 84 -15.92 -5.36 7.27
N ILE A 85 -16.12 -4.20 7.90
CA ILE A 85 -16.97 -4.07 9.08
C ILE A 85 -18.42 -4.41 8.75
N GLU A 86 -18.90 -4.04 7.58
CA GLU A 86 -20.23 -4.41 7.08
C GLU A 86 -20.38 -5.94 6.92
N ARG A 87 -19.34 -6.61 6.36
CA ARG A 87 -19.32 -8.08 6.23
C ARG A 87 -19.31 -8.78 7.59
N GLN A 88 -18.55 -8.25 8.55
CA GLN A 88 -18.49 -8.78 9.92
C GLN A 88 -19.84 -8.60 10.65
N THR A 89 -20.50 -7.46 10.43
CA THR A 89 -21.84 -7.19 11.00
C THR A 89 -22.88 -8.15 10.44
N SER A 90 -22.82 -8.47 9.13
CA SER A 90 -23.74 -9.42 8.49
C SER A 90 -23.58 -10.88 8.94
N THR A 91 -22.43 -11.25 9.50
CA THR A 91 -22.11 -12.64 9.91
C THR A 91 -22.13 -12.85 11.43
N ALA A 92 -22.32 -11.79 12.22
CA ALA A 92 -22.34 -11.87 13.67
C ALA A 92 -23.65 -12.47 14.21
N PRO A 93 -23.60 -13.35 15.23
CA PRO A 93 -24.79 -13.87 15.88
C PRO A 93 -25.56 -12.73 16.60
N PRO A 94 -26.91 -12.83 16.72
CA PRO A 94 -27.77 -11.77 17.26
C PRO A 94 -27.52 -11.39 18.74
N THR A 95 -26.60 -12.10 19.40
CA THR A 95 -26.22 -11.88 20.81
C THR A 95 -24.96 -11.02 20.97
N ALA A 96 -24.25 -10.71 19.89
CA ALA A 96 -23.04 -9.90 19.93
C ALA A 96 -23.31 -8.46 19.40
N ASP A 97 -23.27 -7.52 20.34
CA ASP A 97 -22.90 -6.11 20.15
C ASP A 97 -23.94 -5.13 19.57
N ASN A 98 -24.79 -4.63 20.48
CA ASN A 98 -25.69 -3.48 20.30
C ASN A 98 -25.01 -2.22 19.71
N ASN A 99 -23.68 -2.09 19.83
CA ASN A 99 -22.93 -0.92 19.38
C ASN A 99 -22.75 -0.88 17.85
N PHE A 100 -22.64 -2.03 17.17
CA PHE A 100 -22.59 -2.07 15.70
C PHE A 100 -23.93 -1.68 15.09
N LEU A 101 -25.01 -2.23 15.64
CA LEU A 101 -26.35 -1.88 15.20
C LEU A 101 -26.64 -0.39 15.46
N ARG A 102 -26.13 0.16 16.57
CA ARG A 102 -26.19 1.61 16.84
C ARG A 102 -25.40 2.44 15.85
N LEU A 103 -24.21 1.99 15.43
CA LEU A 103 -23.40 2.66 14.41
C LEU A 103 -24.06 2.59 13.03
N ALA A 104 -24.62 1.43 12.67
CA ALA A 104 -25.38 1.23 11.42
C ALA A 104 -26.70 2.01 11.39
N ALA A 105 -27.31 2.26 12.55
CA ALA A 105 -28.51 3.08 12.69
C ALA A 105 -28.24 4.59 12.66
N GLN A 106 -26.97 5.02 12.71
CA GLN A 106 -26.64 6.44 12.58
C GLN A 106 -26.86 6.93 11.13
N PRO A 107 -27.13 8.22 10.94
CA PRO A 107 -27.12 8.82 9.60
C PRO A 107 -25.80 8.55 8.89
N ILE A 108 -25.89 8.27 7.58
CA ILE A 108 -24.77 7.80 6.75
C ILE A 108 -23.56 8.75 6.77
N VAL A 109 -23.80 10.05 6.94
CA VAL A 109 -22.75 11.07 7.05
C VAL A 109 -21.87 10.84 8.29
N PHE A 110 -22.49 10.55 9.45
CA PHE A 110 -21.74 10.30 10.68
C PHE A 110 -20.92 9.02 10.59
N GLN A 111 -21.46 7.98 9.96
CA GLN A 111 -20.73 6.74 9.70
C GLN A 111 -19.47 6.99 8.84
N TYR A 112 -19.59 7.75 7.74
CA TYR A 112 -18.45 8.06 6.89
C TYR A 112 -17.43 8.99 7.57
N VAL A 113 -17.88 10.01 8.31
CA VAL A 113 -16.98 10.92 9.04
C VAL A 113 -16.20 10.14 10.11
N PHE A 114 -16.84 9.19 10.79
CA PHE A 114 -16.17 8.29 11.74
C PHE A 114 -15.08 7.45 11.07
N PHE A 115 -15.40 6.75 9.97
CA PHE A 115 -14.40 5.93 9.27
C PHE A 115 -13.27 6.77 8.66
N LEU A 116 -13.60 7.96 8.14
CA LEU A 116 -12.61 8.91 7.66
C LEU A 116 -11.66 9.34 8.77
N ALA A 117 -12.19 9.71 9.95
CA ALA A 117 -11.38 10.09 11.10
C ALA A 117 -10.51 8.93 11.59
N LEU A 118 -11.07 7.72 11.69
CA LEU A 118 -10.35 6.51 12.09
C LEU A 118 -9.18 6.21 11.14
N CYS A 119 -9.42 6.18 9.84
CA CYS A 119 -8.39 5.93 8.83
C CYS A 119 -7.35 7.07 8.78
N ALA A 120 -7.80 8.32 8.88
CA ALA A 120 -6.91 9.49 8.82
C ALA A 120 -5.98 9.55 10.04
N LEU A 121 -6.50 9.36 11.26
CA LEU A 121 -5.69 9.36 12.47
C LEU A 121 -4.70 8.18 12.51
N SER A 122 -5.14 7.00 12.09
CA SER A 122 -4.27 5.82 11.99
C SER A 122 -3.15 6.03 10.96
N TYR A 123 -3.46 6.67 9.83
CA TYR A 123 -2.48 7.02 8.80
C TYR A 123 -1.52 8.11 9.29
N LEU A 124 -2.03 9.14 9.97
CA LEU A 124 -1.22 10.19 10.57
C LEU A 124 -0.25 9.61 11.61
N ALA A 125 -0.72 8.69 12.45
CA ALA A 125 0.10 8.01 13.45
C ALA A 125 1.29 7.27 12.83
N PHE A 126 1.06 6.52 11.75
CA PHE A 126 2.10 5.85 10.97
C PHE A 126 3.17 6.83 10.45
N HIS A 127 2.74 7.94 9.86
CA HIS A 127 3.66 8.93 9.29
C HIS A 127 4.41 9.71 10.37
N LEU A 128 3.72 10.14 11.43
CA LEU A 128 4.31 10.89 12.51
C LEU A 128 5.31 10.06 13.31
N SER A 129 5.03 8.77 13.56
CA SER A 129 5.97 7.89 14.26
C SER A 129 7.27 7.74 13.49
N ILE A 130 7.21 7.42 12.19
CA ILE A 130 8.41 7.26 11.36
C ILE A 130 9.16 8.59 11.21
N ARG A 131 8.45 9.72 11.03
CA ARG A 131 9.07 11.06 10.98
C ARG A 131 9.75 11.41 12.30
N PHE A 132 9.13 11.07 13.43
CA PHE A 132 9.73 11.26 14.74
C PHE A 132 11.01 10.42 14.87
N LEU A 133 10.97 9.15 14.50
CA LEU A 133 12.13 8.23 14.58
C LEU A 133 13.28 8.62 13.63
N THR A 134 13.01 9.30 12.52
CA THR A 134 14.04 9.64 11.51
C THR A 134 14.56 11.07 11.62
N SER A 135 13.72 12.03 12.00
CA SER A 135 14.05 13.46 12.00
C SER A 135 14.11 14.11 13.37
N SER A 136 13.54 13.51 14.43
CA SER A 136 13.55 14.10 15.77
C SER A 136 14.94 14.03 16.41
N PRO A 137 15.38 15.06 17.13
CA PRO A 137 16.60 15.01 17.93
C PRO A 137 16.52 14.01 19.10
N PHE A 138 15.31 13.69 19.55
CA PHE A 138 15.05 12.73 20.64
C PHE A 138 14.80 11.30 20.12
N SER A 139 15.06 11.03 18.85
CA SER A 139 14.88 9.68 18.32
C SER A 139 15.86 8.71 19.01
N PRO A 140 15.37 7.59 19.57
CA PRO A 140 16.22 6.60 20.19
C PRO A 140 17.21 5.98 19.20
N LEU A 141 16.87 5.91 17.90
CA LEU A 141 17.77 5.38 16.87
C LEU A 141 18.89 6.34 16.48
N VAL A 142 18.64 7.64 16.57
CA VAL A 142 19.67 8.67 16.37
C VAL A 142 20.58 8.74 17.60
N LEU A 143 20.00 8.59 18.79
CA LEU A 143 20.74 8.56 20.05
C LEU A 143 21.64 7.32 20.18
N SER A 144 21.20 6.16 19.68
CA SER A 144 21.99 4.93 19.67
C SER A 144 23.00 4.86 18.51
N GLY A 145 23.06 5.88 17.65
CA GLY A 145 23.99 5.94 16.51
C GLY A 145 23.66 4.98 15.37
N LEU A 146 22.44 4.41 15.34
CA LEU A 146 22.03 3.46 14.29
C LEU A 146 21.78 4.12 12.93
N ILE A 147 21.34 5.39 12.92
CA ILE A 147 21.08 6.16 11.70
C ILE A 147 21.49 7.63 11.86
N PRO A 148 22.00 8.27 10.79
CA PRO A 148 22.18 9.71 10.76
C PRO A 148 20.83 10.42 10.77
N ARG A 149 20.76 11.59 11.42
CA ARG A 149 19.53 12.38 11.47
C ARG A 149 19.13 12.85 10.06
N TYR A 150 17.91 12.51 9.65
CA TYR A 150 17.39 12.93 8.35
C TYR A 150 16.65 14.26 8.46
N THR A 151 17.09 15.28 7.72
CA THR A 151 16.62 16.67 7.86
C THR A 151 15.37 17.02 7.07
N ARG A 152 14.92 16.15 6.16
CA ARG A 152 13.78 16.42 5.25
C ARG A 152 12.57 15.51 5.54
N PRO A 153 11.81 15.74 6.63
CA PRO A 153 10.72 14.84 7.04
C PRO A 153 9.60 14.68 6.01
N ASN A 154 9.38 15.68 5.15
CA ASN A 154 8.38 15.59 4.09
C ASN A 154 8.73 14.50 3.06
N SER A 155 10.03 14.31 2.76
CA SER A 155 10.48 13.28 1.82
C SER A 155 10.20 11.87 2.31
N VAL A 156 10.18 11.68 3.63
CA VAL A 156 9.84 10.40 4.28
C VAL A 156 8.37 10.07 4.03
N SER A 157 7.48 11.03 4.28
CA SER A 157 6.05 10.84 4.01
C SER A 157 5.76 10.62 2.53
N THR A 158 6.43 11.32 1.62
CA THR A 158 6.25 11.11 0.18
C THR A 158 6.72 9.72 -0.26
N ALA A 159 7.86 9.26 0.24
CA ALA A 159 8.37 7.91 -0.07
C ALA A 159 7.42 6.82 0.44
N LEU A 160 6.89 6.97 1.66
CA LEU A 160 5.94 6.03 2.26
C LEU A 160 4.57 6.03 1.54
N LEU A 161 4.11 7.20 1.08
CA LEU A 161 2.90 7.34 0.27
C LEU A 161 3.04 6.59 -1.06
N VAL A 162 4.13 6.82 -1.77
CA VAL A 162 4.43 6.15 -3.06
C VAL A 162 4.60 4.65 -2.86
N SER A 163 5.33 4.24 -1.82
CA SER A 163 5.52 2.85 -1.43
C SER A 163 4.20 2.12 -1.12
N SER A 164 3.26 2.82 -0.49
CA SER A 164 1.94 2.29 -0.12
C SER A 164 0.95 2.24 -1.29
N SER A 165 1.33 2.68 -2.50
CA SER A 165 0.47 2.63 -3.69
C SER A 165 -0.02 1.21 -4.06
N THR A 166 0.71 0.17 -3.64
CA THR A 166 0.29 -1.24 -3.79
C THR A 166 -0.99 -1.57 -3.04
N LYS A 167 -1.39 -0.74 -2.07
CA LYS A 167 -2.73 -0.83 -1.46
C LYS A 167 -3.85 -0.62 -2.46
N LEU A 168 -3.63 -0.06 -3.64
CA LEU A 168 -4.67 0.10 -4.67
C LEU A 168 -4.90 -1.19 -5.47
N PHE A 169 -4.00 -2.18 -5.37
CA PHE A 169 -4.09 -3.42 -6.13
C PHE A 169 -5.39 -4.22 -5.88
N PRO A 170 -5.97 -4.27 -4.66
CA PRO A 170 -7.27 -4.88 -4.44
C PRO A 170 -8.42 -4.26 -5.26
N ILE A 171 -8.30 -3.04 -5.79
CA ILE A 171 -9.29 -2.48 -6.74
C ILE A 171 -9.36 -3.35 -7.99
N LEU A 172 -8.22 -3.78 -8.51
CA LEU A 172 -8.15 -4.70 -9.64
C LEU A 172 -8.76 -6.06 -9.26
N MET A 173 -8.62 -6.49 -8.01
CA MET A 173 -9.26 -7.70 -7.45
C MET A 173 -10.74 -7.53 -7.12
N VAL A 174 -11.28 -6.31 -7.13
CA VAL A 174 -12.73 -6.06 -7.02
C VAL A 174 -13.37 -6.05 -8.41
N ILE A 175 -12.64 -5.58 -9.43
CA ILE A 175 -13.08 -5.63 -10.84
C ILE A 175 -13.08 -7.08 -11.35
N TRP A 176 -12.24 -7.94 -10.78
CA TRP A 176 -12.07 -9.33 -11.17
C TRP A 176 -12.34 -10.21 -9.95
N GLU A 177 -13.37 -11.07 -9.98
CA GLU A 177 -13.81 -11.93 -8.85
C GLU A 177 -12.74 -12.95 -8.39
N TYR A 178 -11.65 -12.47 -7.80
CA TYR A 178 -10.61 -13.29 -7.19
C TYR A 178 -10.80 -13.25 -5.67
N ASP A 179 -11.78 -14.01 -5.18
CA ASP A 179 -12.01 -14.24 -3.75
C ASP A 179 -10.99 -15.23 -3.18
N VAL A 180 -9.69 -14.91 -3.30
CA VAL A 180 -8.64 -15.69 -2.65
C VAL A 180 -8.19 -14.94 -1.40
N PRO A 181 -8.60 -15.35 -0.18
CA PRO A 181 -8.12 -14.73 1.07
C PRO A 181 -6.59 -14.74 1.21
N ALA A 182 -5.91 -15.61 0.46
CA ALA A 182 -4.45 -15.60 0.29
C ALA A 182 -3.91 -14.31 -0.35
N ALA A 183 -4.64 -13.71 -1.29
CA ALA A 183 -4.21 -12.50 -1.99
C ALA A 183 -4.30 -11.24 -1.11
N ALA A 184 -5.35 -11.12 -0.29
CA ALA A 184 -5.44 -10.04 0.70
C ALA A 184 -4.28 -10.09 1.71
N ARG A 185 -3.89 -11.31 2.12
CA ARG A 185 -2.74 -11.54 3.00
C ARG A 185 -1.42 -11.19 2.33
N SER A 186 -1.18 -11.65 1.10
CA SER A 186 0.06 -11.37 0.37
C SER A 186 0.25 -9.88 0.09
N LEU A 187 -0.83 -9.17 -0.24
CA LEU A 187 -0.82 -7.72 -0.43
C LEU A 187 -0.48 -6.97 0.86
N GLY A 188 -0.95 -7.44 2.02
CA GLY A 188 -0.56 -6.89 3.32
C GLY A 188 0.95 -6.96 3.57
N TRP A 189 1.54 -8.13 3.35
CA TRP A 189 2.99 -8.34 3.46
C TRP A 189 3.79 -7.54 2.40
N ALA A 190 3.26 -7.44 1.18
CA ALA A 190 3.88 -6.66 0.11
C ALA A 190 3.98 -5.17 0.47
N VAL A 191 2.94 -4.59 1.11
CA VAL A 191 2.97 -3.21 1.58
C VAL A 191 4.04 -3.00 2.65
N VAL A 192 4.17 -3.94 3.59
CA VAL A 192 5.22 -3.88 4.63
C VAL A 192 6.61 -3.96 3.99
N ALA A 193 6.83 -4.92 3.08
CA ALA A 193 8.11 -5.07 2.38
C ALA A 193 8.47 -3.84 1.55
N ASN A 194 7.51 -3.27 0.82
CA ASN A 194 7.71 -2.03 0.07
C ASN A 194 8.11 -0.87 1.00
N ASN A 195 7.43 -0.73 2.14
CA ASN A 195 7.76 0.32 3.10
C ASN A 195 9.16 0.14 3.69
N VAL A 196 9.62 -1.10 3.90
CA VAL A 196 11.00 -1.39 4.30
C VAL A 196 11.99 -0.98 3.21
N GLU A 197 11.77 -1.36 1.95
CA GLU A 197 12.67 -1.00 0.86
C GLU A 197 12.72 0.52 0.63
N ALA A 198 11.56 1.19 0.70
CA ALA A 198 11.47 2.64 0.57
C ALA A 198 12.26 3.36 1.69
N LEU A 199 12.15 2.91 2.94
CA LEU A 199 12.90 3.48 4.06
C LEU A 199 14.40 3.20 3.95
N LYS A 200 14.78 1.99 3.53
CA LYS A 200 16.18 1.61 3.29
C LYS A 200 16.80 2.50 2.21
N ILE A 201 16.14 2.66 1.06
CA ILE A 201 16.63 3.50 -0.05
C ILE A 201 16.72 4.98 0.37
N LEU A 202 15.69 5.49 1.05
CA LEU A 202 15.63 6.91 1.40
C LEU A 202 16.65 7.31 2.47
N LEU A 203 16.85 6.44 3.47
CA LEU A 203 17.71 6.70 4.62
C LEU A 203 19.12 6.14 4.46
N ASP A 204 19.38 5.42 3.35
CA ASP A 204 20.62 4.69 3.08
C ASP A 204 21.10 3.87 4.29
N CYS A 205 20.18 3.12 4.88
CA CYS A 205 20.40 2.36 6.11
C CYS A 205 20.31 0.85 5.89
N GLY A 206 20.77 0.07 6.87
CA GLY A 206 20.67 -1.39 6.81
C GLY A 206 19.21 -1.89 6.83
N TYR A 207 18.97 -3.04 6.21
CA TYR A 207 17.64 -3.68 6.15
C TYR A 207 17.00 -3.88 7.53
N GLY A 208 17.80 -4.25 8.55
CA GLY A 208 17.30 -4.44 9.91
C GLY A 208 16.73 -3.15 10.50
N THR A 209 17.43 -2.04 10.32
CA THR A 209 16.96 -0.73 10.82
C THR A 209 15.72 -0.25 10.09
N ALA A 210 15.68 -0.41 8.76
CA ALA A 210 14.50 -0.10 7.96
C ALA A 210 13.28 -0.96 8.37
N ALA A 211 13.49 -2.24 8.66
CA ALA A 211 12.46 -3.14 9.18
C ALA A 211 11.94 -2.72 10.57
N ILE A 212 12.83 -2.31 11.48
CA ILE A 212 12.43 -1.77 12.79
C ILE A 212 11.58 -0.50 12.62
N LEU A 213 11.99 0.42 11.75
CA LEU A 213 11.22 1.63 11.50
C LEU A 213 9.83 1.33 10.92
N ALA A 214 9.74 0.42 9.94
CA ALA A 214 8.47 0.03 9.33
C ALA A 214 7.56 -0.68 10.34
N THR A 215 8.11 -1.55 11.19
CA THR A 215 7.35 -2.27 12.22
C THR A 215 6.86 -1.33 13.32
N VAL A 216 7.67 -0.40 13.82
CA VAL A 216 7.23 0.62 14.78
C VAL A 216 6.14 1.50 14.18
N GLY A 217 6.28 1.88 12.89
CA GLY A 217 5.22 2.55 12.15
C GLY A 217 3.92 1.74 12.13
N ALA A 218 3.98 0.47 11.74
CA ALA A 218 2.82 -0.42 11.70
C ALA A 218 2.15 -0.61 13.08
N ILE A 219 2.94 -0.78 14.14
CA ILE A 219 2.45 -0.87 15.52
C ILE A 219 1.77 0.42 15.94
N SER A 220 2.35 1.59 15.65
CA SER A 220 1.74 2.88 15.99
C SER A 220 0.37 3.08 15.31
N ARG A 221 0.24 2.67 14.04
CA ARG A 221 -1.03 2.66 13.31
C ARG A 221 -2.05 1.73 13.97
N TRP A 222 -1.63 0.52 14.31
CA TRP A 222 -2.47 -0.48 14.98
C TRP A 222 -2.98 0.01 16.33
N MET A 223 -2.10 0.55 17.16
CA MET A 223 -2.46 1.06 18.48
C MET A 223 -3.49 2.20 18.40
N VAL A 224 -3.31 3.14 17.46
CA VAL A 224 -4.26 4.25 17.29
C VAL A 224 -5.59 3.78 16.74
N GLY A 225 -5.60 2.91 15.72
CA GLY A 225 -6.84 2.34 15.18
C GLY A 225 -7.63 1.58 16.24
N ARG A 226 -6.94 0.71 17.00
CA ARG A 226 -7.55 -0.05 18.09
C ARG A 226 -8.02 0.84 19.23
N GLY A 227 -7.23 1.84 19.60
CA GLY A 227 -7.60 2.81 20.64
C GLY A 227 -8.88 3.57 20.30
N ILE A 228 -9.04 4.02 19.05
CA ILE A 228 -10.25 4.70 18.59
C ILE A 228 -11.46 3.77 18.66
N LEU A 229 -11.33 2.53 18.19
CA LEU A 229 -12.41 1.54 18.25
C LEU A 229 -12.80 1.20 19.69
N TRP A 230 -11.82 1.07 20.58
CA TRP A 230 -12.05 0.83 22.00
C TRP A 230 -12.80 1.97 22.67
N VAL A 231 -12.43 3.23 22.40
CA VAL A 231 -13.12 4.43 22.93
C VAL A 231 -14.59 4.48 22.49
N VAL A 232 -14.91 4.03 21.28
CA VAL A 232 -16.29 3.98 20.76
C VAL A 232 -17.04 2.72 21.23
N GLY A 233 -16.38 1.78 21.91
CA GLY A 233 -16.99 0.53 22.38
C GLY A 233 -17.16 -0.52 21.28
N LEU A 234 -16.29 -0.48 20.27
CA LEU A 234 -16.20 -1.41 19.12
C LEU A 234 -14.95 -2.29 19.20
N ASP A 235 -14.59 -2.76 20.40
CA ASP A 235 -13.39 -3.58 20.63
C ASP A 235 -13.43 -4.94 19.89
N GLY A 236 -14.57 -5.38 19.37
CA GLY A 236 -14.65 -6.58 18.53
C GLY A 236 -14.11 -6.45 17.10
N VAL A 237 -13.76 -5.24 16.63
CA VAL A 237 -13.45 -4.99 15.21
C VAL A 237 -11.99 -5.17 14.87
N ASP A 238 -11.72 -5.99 13.83
CA ASP A 238 -10.40 -6.10 13.19
C ASP A 238 -10.34 -5.26 11.90
N THR A 239 -9.39 -4.31 11.79
CA THR A 239 -9.27 -3.47 10.59
C THR A 239 -8.40 -4.08 9.48
N VAL A 240 -8.40 -3.44 8.29
CA VAL A 240 -8.03 -4.00 6.97
C VAL A 240 -6.64 -4.66 6.90
N GLY A 241 -5.65 -4.11 7.61
CA GLY A 241 -4.27 -4.59 7.58
C GLY A 241 -3.87 -5.46 8.77
N GLU A 242 -4.76 -5.67 9.73
CA GLU A 242 -4.39 -6.10 11.07
C GLU A 242 -4.60 -7.60 11.28
N SER A 243 -5.70 -8.17 10.79
CA SER A 243 -6.01 -9.59 11.04
C SER A 243 -5.04 -10.56 10.36
N GLY A 244 -4.66 -10.31 9.11
CA GLY A 244 -3.74 -11.20 8.36
C GLY A 244 -2.30 -11.13 8.88
N VAL A 245 -1.74 -9.92 8.91
CA VAL A 245 -0.32 -9.71 9.28
C VAL A 245 -0.10 -9.91 10.79
N ALA A 246 -1.03 -9.51 11.65
CA ALA A 246 -0.88 -9.73 13.10
C ALA A 246 -1.14 -11.20 13.49
N ALA A 247 -2.06 -11.91 12.84
CA ALA A 247 -2.23 -13.35 13.09
C ALA A 247 -1.02 -14.15 12.59
N ASP A 248 -0.53 -13.86 11.38
CA ASP A 248 0.68 -14.49 10.83
C ASP A 248 1.91 -14.12 11.68
N GLY A 249 1.99 -12.88 12.17
CA GLY A 249 3.06 -12.41 13.06
C GLY A 249 3.05 -13.12 14.40
N LYS A 250 1.88 -13.31 15.02
CA LYS A 250 1.71 -14.13 16.23
C LYS A 250 2.11 -15.58 15.98
N ALA A 251 1.73 -16.15 14.84
CA ALA A 251 2.11 -17.52 14.46
C ALA A 251 3.62 -17.67 14.24
N LEU A 252 4.27 -16.70 13.57
CA LEU A 252 5.72 -16.64 13.39
C LEU A 252 6.46 -16.49 14.72
N TRP A 253 5.94 -15.66 15.61
CA TRP A 253 6.53 -15.45 16.93
C TRP A 253 6.40 -16.71 17.79
N ALA A 254 5.25 -17.39 17.76
CA ALA A 254 5.05 -18.68 18.41
C ALA A 254 5.97 -19.77 17.84
N LEU A 255 6.20 -19.80 16.51
CA LEU A 255 7.15 -20.71 15.89
C LEU A 255 8.60 -20.41 16.29
N LEU A 256 8.98 -19.14 16.39
CA LEU A 256 10.30 -18.72 16.86
C LEU A 256 10.51 -19.04 18.34
N GLU A 257 9.50 -18.82 19.17
CA GLU A 257 9.55 -19.13 20.60
C GLU A 257 9.64 -20.64 20.82
N MET A 258 8.85 -21.43 20.08
CA MET A 258 8.98 -22.89 20.05
C MET A 258 10.38 -23.30 19.55
N GLY A 259 10.90 -22.70 18.48
CA GLY A 259 12.26 -22.95 18.01
C GLY A 259 13.35 -22.61 19.05
N ARG A 260 13.15 -21.53 19.82
CA ARG A 260 14.04 -21.12 20.92
C ARG A 260 13.99 -22.08 22.09
N GLU A 261 12.80 -22.56 22.47
CA GLU A 261 12.62 -23.58 23.50
C GLU A 261 13.25 -24.91 23.10
N TRP A 262 13.09 -25.32 21.84
CA TRP A 262 13.74 -26.52 21.29
C TRP A 262 15.26 -26.36 21.21
N GLY A 263 15.76 -25.20 20.77
CA GLY A 263 17.18 -24.88 20.73
C GLY A 263 17.81 -24.83 22.13
N GLY A 264 17.09 -24.31 23.12
CA GLY A 264 17.51 -24.30 24.52
C GLY A 264 17.60 -25.71 25.14
N ARG A 265 16.75 -26.65 24.69
CA ARG A 265 16.82 -28.07 25.09
C ARG A 265 17.94 -28.86 24.42
N LEU A 266 18.44 -28.40 23.28
CA LEU A 266 19.59 -29.02 22.59
C LEU A 266 20.95 -28.46 23.06
N GLY A 267 20.97 -27.35 23.80
CA GLY A 267 22.18 -26.70 24.34
C GLY A 267 22.53 -27.04 25.80
N LEU A 268 21.81 -27.97 26.42
CA LEU A 268 22.11 -28.52 27.76
C LEU A 268 22.07 -30.06 27.66
N GLY A 269 23.14 -30.63 27.13
CA GLY A 269 23.38 -32.07 27.04
C GLY A 269 24.86 -32.32 26.82
#